data_AF-A0A9J7L9A6-F1
#
_entry.id   AF-A0A9J7L9A6-F1
#
_cell.length_a   1.000
_cell.length_b   1.000
_cell.length_c   1.000
_cell.angle_alpha   90.00
_cell.angle_beta   90.00
_cell.angle_gamma   90.00
#
_symmetry.space_group_name_H-M   'P 1'
#
loop_
_entity.id
_entity.type
_entity.pdbx_description
1 polymer ?
#
loop_
_entity_poly.entity_id
_entity_poly.type
_entity_poly.pdbx_seq_one_letter_code
_entity_poly.pdbx_strand_id
1 'polypeptide(L)'
;MLLSTLLLFAAIIAAHAQWQWPGWTPPCPTSCDCSQDGIVDCKERQLATIPAGIGEGVHRLNTDKILLQNNQITAVHRDTFDGILNLNELHLEHNFITTIERGAFGGIINLGKLFLNDNRIGSLVPGTFSGVVNLNSLYLQQNELRSFTVDSLEGVVSLGELNLGSNQLSKVPSWDGKNPAHSWLPWQSLRALHLDNNPLEGISDHALGLNFGLEELYIQNMPRLRTVGRFAFRGLPALTVLHLHGNPYLSSLPEDLSLQLTELHQLSLRNNSLSALTPSVLSGLDTLSYLDVSLNPWQCDCGTVWLQTWSQPTATGHGGSLIHSAETTCSSPSGANGQLLQAVNLAQFSQSGQCGPAQAPPTLPPDYQAACSNDVCLNNGTCLTDAKGPYCLCKENFFGEYCEKCNGTTTYNQGFTNIVGIQNTGLQLVMKPVEGSACLAQSFVGGNVQTFTSAAGPLPNRVHGTEDTPVSGSPSLSGLWGGFQFVCLLAASVVIMA
;
A
#
# COMPACT_ATOMS: atom_id res chain seq x y z
N MET A 1 -50.53 -52.00 22.58
CA MET A 1 -49.06 -51.77 22.62
C MET A 1 -48.63 -50.66 21.66
N LEU A 2 -48.87 -50.76 20.35
CA LEU A 2 -48.47 -49.70 19.39
C LEU A 2 -49.07 -48.30 19.69
N LEU A 3 -50.34 -48.20 20.08
CA LEU A 3 -50.95 -46.90 20.40
C LEU A 3 -50.35 -46.26 21.67
N SER A 4 -50.03 -47.08 22.67
CA SER A 4 -49.42 -46.64 23.93
C SER A 4 -47.96 -46.21 23.75
N THR A 5 -47.19 -46.85 22.86
CA THR A 5 -45.83 -46.41 22.53
C THR A 5 -45.83 -45.15 21.68
N LEU A 6 -46.79 -44.98 20.76
CA LEU A 6 -46.94 -43.73 20.01
C LEU A 6 -47.30 -42.54 20.92
N LEU A 7 -48.22 -42.73 21.88
CA LEU A 7 -48.58 -41.70 22.86
C LEU A 7 -47.41 -41.37 23.80
N LEU A 8 -46.58 -42.37 24.17
CA LEU A 8 -45.37 -42.12 24.95
C LEU A 8 -44.33 -41.33 24.15
N PHE A 9 -44.11 -41.67 22.87
CA PHE A 9 -43.23 -40.91 21.98
C PHE A 9 -43.74 -39.49 21.72
N ALA A 10 -45.04 -39.31 21.50
CA ALA A 10 -45.64 -37.99 21.34
C ALA A 10 -45.53 -37.14 22.63
N ALA A 11 -45.70 -37.75 23.81
CA ALA A 11 -45.49 -37.08 25.10
C ALA A 11 -44.00 -36.74 25.34
N ILE A 12 -43.07 -37.60 24.93
CA ILE A 12 -41.63 -37.33 25.01
C ILE A 12 -41.24 -36.20 24.03
N ILE A 13 -41.75 -36.20 22.80
CA ILE A 13 -41.49 -35.13 21.83
C ILE A 13 -42.14 -33.82 22.27
N ALA A 14 -43.37 -33.84 22.82
CA ALA A 14 -44.02 -32.67 23.38
C ALA A 14 -43.27 -32.13 24.61
N ALA A 15 -42.73 -33.01 25.46
CA ALA A 15 -41.85 -32.61 26.55
C ALA A 15 -40.57 -31.95 26.01
N HIS A 16 -39.86 -32.56 25.05
CA HIS A 16 -38.65 -31.96 24.47
C HIS A 16 -38.92 -30.64 23.73
N ALA A 17 -40.10 -30.49 23.09
CA ALA A 17 -40.54 -29.24 22.47
C ALA A 17 -40.92 -28.14 23.48
N GLN A 18 -41.02 -28.47 24.78
CA GLN A 18 -41.28 -27.53 25.88
C GLN A 18 -40.08 -27.35 26.83
N TRP A 19 -38.93 -28.00 26.56
CA TRP A 19 -37.67 -27.69 27.24
C TRP A 19 -37.04 -26.42 26.65
N GLN A 20 -37.71 -25.29 26.90
CA GLN A 20 -37.02 -24.00 26.95
C GLN A 20 -35.98 -24.10 28.08
N TRP A 21 -34.70 -24.05 27.72
CA TRP A 21 -33.62 -23.99 28.71
C TRP A 21 -33.83 -22.76 29.60
N PRO A 22 -33.87 -22.91 30.94
CA PRO A 22 -34.02 -21.77 31.83
C PRO A 22 -32.74 -20.93 31.86
N GLY A 23 -32.70 -19.91 30.99
CA GLY A 23 -32.18 -18.59 31.35
C GLY A 23 -30.68 -18.31 31.19
N TRP A 24 -29.98 -18.87 30.20
CA TRP A 24 -28.63 -18.39 29.80
C TRP A 24 -28.45 -18.29 28.28
N THR A 25 -29.25 -17.45 27.63
CA THR A 25 -28.73 -16.66 26.51
C THR A 25 -28.16 -15.37 27.10
N PRO A 26 -26.88 -15.02 26.89
CA PRO A 26 -26.44 -13.64 27.04
C PRO A 26 -27.40 -12.77 26.23
N PRO A 27 -28.18 -11.88 26.86
CA PRO A 27 -29.08 -11.01 26.12
C PRO A 27 -28.25 -10.05 25.26
N CYS A 28 -28.90 -9.29 24.39
CA CYS A 28 -28.27 -8.10 23.83
C CYS A 28 -27.59 -7.29 24.97
N PRO A 29 -26.35 -6.78 24.79
CA PRO A 29 -25.71 -5.97 25.82
C PRO A 29 -26.67 -4.86 26.26
N THR A 30 -26.87 -4.68 27.56
CA THR A 30 -27.94 -3.79 28.10
C THR A 30 -27.86 -2.34 27.62
N SER A 31 -26.68 -1.93 27.13
CA SER A 31 -26.37 -0.65 26.53
C SER A 31 -26.66 -0.56 25.02
N CYS A 32 -27.22 -1.60 24.39
CA CYS A 32 -27.45 -1.70 22.95
C CYS A 32 -28.84 -2.29 22.64
N ASP A 33 -29.31 -2.12 21.40
CA ASP A 33 -30.48 -2.81 20.86
C ASP A 33 -30.03 -3.79 19.76
N CYS A 34 -30.54 -5.03 19.76
CA CYS A 34 -30.13 -6.05 18.80
C CYS A 34 -31.33 -6.48 17.95
N SER A 35 -31.20 -6.39 16.62
CA SER A 35 -32.22 -6.83 15.66
C SER A 35 -32.09 -8.32 15.31
N GLN A 36 -33.19 -8.91 14.84
CA GLN A 36 -33.18 -10.22 14.17
C GLN A 36 -32.44 -10.18 12.83
N ASP A 37 -32.29 -9.00 12.22
CA ASP A 37 -31.58 -8.77 10.95
C ASP A 37 -30.04 -8.73 11.11
N GLY A 38 -29.51 -9.11 12.27
CA GLY A 38 -28.06 -9.16 12.50
C GLY A 38 -27.40 -7.81 12.77
N ILE A 39 -28.15 -6.81 13.24
CA ILE A 39 -27.61 -5.49 13.61
C ILE A 39 -27.57 -5.38 15.13
N VAL A 40 -26.41 -5.03 15.68
CA VAL A 40 -26.22 -4.65 17.09
C VAL A 40 -26.00 -3.13 17.15
N ASP A 41 -27.00 -2.40 17.62
CA ASP A 41 -27.03 -0.94 17.66
C ASP A 41 -26.69 -0.40 19.05
N CYS A 42 -25.49 0.15 19.19
CA CYS A 42 -24.93 0.74 20.41
C CYS A 42 -24.60 2.24 20.24
N LYS A 43 -25.03 2.89 19.14
CA LYS A 43 -24.62 4.27 18.81
C LYS A 43 -25.26 5.31 19.73
N GLU A 44 -24.60 6.45 19.93
CA GLU A 44 -25.14 7.60 20.69
C GLU A 44 -25.49 7.29 22.17
N ARG A 45 -24.92 6.23 22.74
CA ARG A 45 -25.21 5.70 24.09
C ARG A 45 -24.24 6.24 25.17
N GLN A 46 -23.36 7.19 24.83
CA GLN A 46 -22.32 7.77 25.70
C GLN A 46 -21.34 6.72 26.28
N LEU A 47 -21.07 5.65 25.54
CA LEU A 47 -20.26 4.53 26.01
C LEU A 47 -18.78 4.91 26.10
N ALA A 48 -18.19 4.80 27.30
CA ALA A 48 -16.75 5.00 27.50
C ALA A 48 -15.88 3.82 27.02
N THR A 49 -16.49 2.64 26.88
CA THR A 49 -15.85 1.39 26.44
C THR A 49 -16.82 0.58 25.59
N ILE A 50 -16.30 -0.29 24.73
CA ILE A 50 -17.13 -1.28 24.02
C ILE A 50 -17.78 -2.21 25.07
N PRO A 51 -19.10 -2.51 24.98
CA PRO A 51 -19.77 -3.35 25.96
C PRO A 51 -19.19 -4.77 26.04
N ALA A 52 -18.94 -5.25 27.25
CA ALA A 52 -18.54 -6.63 27.48
C ALA A 52 -19.63 -7.60 26.98
N GLY A 53 -19.21 -8.71 26.37
CA GLY A 53 -20.12 -9.71 25.80
C GLY A 53 -20.76 -9.32 24.45
N ILE A 54 -20.29 -8.26 23.77
CA ILE A 54 -20.79 -7.89 22.43
C ILE A 54 -20.60 -9.01 21.38
N GLY A 55 -19.58 -9.87 21.55
CA GLY A 55 -19.36 -11.06 20.74
C GLY A 55 -19.89 -12.38 21.32
N GLU A 56 -20.65 -12.33 22.42
CA GLU A 56 -21.17 -13.52 23.10
C GLU A 56 -22.62 -13.85 22.72
N GLY A 57 -23.05 -15.09 23.05
CA GLY A 57 -24.43 -15.52 22.90
C GLY A 57 -24.88 -15.73 21.46
N VAL A 58 -26.18 -15.52 21.21
CA VAL A 58 -26.84 -15.79 19.92
C VAL A 58 -26.36 -14.82 18.82
N HIS A 59 -26.01 -13.59 19.20
CA HIS A 59 -25.55 -12.54 18.28
C HIS A 59 -24.29 -12.95 17.53
N ARG A 60 -23.40 -13.72 18.15
CA ARG A 60 -22.16 -14.25 17.56
C ARG A 60 -22.35 -14.92 16.20
N LEU A 61 -23.48 -15.61 15.99
CA LEU A 61 -23.75 -16.38 14.77
C LEU A 61 -24.48 -15.57 13.68
N ASN A 62 -25.19 -14.50 14.04
CA ASN A 62 -26.08 -13.79 13.12
C ASN A 62 -25.72 -12.31 12.91
N THR A 63 -24.74 -11.75 13.62
CA THR A 63 -24.40 -10.32 13.48
C THR A 63 -23.65 -10.04 12.17
N ASP A 64 -24.27 -9.25 11.29
CA ASP A 64 -23.69 -8.66 10.07
C ASP A 64 -23.09 -7.27 10.37
N LYS A 65 -23.69 -6.49 11.30
CA LYS A 65 -23.25 -5.12 11.60
C LYS A 65 -23.23 -4.78 13.08
N ILE A 66 -22.20 -4.04 13.50
CA ILE A 66 -22.10 -3.44 14.83
C ILE A 66 -21.97 -1.93 14.70
N LEU A 67 -22.86 -1.20 15.36
CA LEU A 67 -22.93 0.27 15.36
C LEU A 67 -22.46 0.81 16.72
N LEU A 68 -21.22 1.29 16.81
CA LEU A 68 -20.63 1.87 18.04
C LEU A 68 -20.26 3.37 17.87
N GLN A 69 -20.68 4.01 16.77
CA GLN A 69 -20.38 5.40 16.47
C GLN A 69 -21.03 6.40 17.42
N ASN A 70 -20.53 7.65 17.45
CA ASN A 70 -21.03 8.74 18.29
C ASN A 70 -21.00 8.38 19.80
N ASN A 71 -19.94 7.73 20.26
CA ASN A 71 -19.75 7.34 21.67
C ASN A 71 -18.51 8.03 22.26
N GLN A 72 -18.04 7.56 23.42
CA GLN A 72 -16.88 8.09 24.14
C GLN A 72 -15.76 7.03 24.27
N ILE A 73 -15.72 6.06 23.34
CA ILE A 73 -14.82 4.90 23.41
C ILE A 73 -13.38 5.39 23.21
N THR A 74 -12.48 5.02 24.13
CA THR A 74 -11.07 5.46 24.11
C THR A 74 -10.07 4.41 23.63
N ALA A 75 -10.44 3.13 23.65
CA ALA A 75 -9.59 2.02 23.24
C ALA A 75 -10.40 0.86 22.64
N VAL A 76 -9.75 0.10 21.75
CA VAL A 76 -10.24 -1.21 21.26
C VAL A 76 -9.26 -2.28 21.72
N HIS A 77 -9.74 -3.16 22.60
CA HIS A 77 -8.92 -4.21 23.21
C HIS A 77 -8.87 -5.47 22.35
N ARG A 78 -7.84 -6.28 22.56
CA ARG A 78 -7.70 -7.60 21.97
C ARG A 78 -8.92 -8.47 22.26
N ASP A 79 -9.30 -9.31 21.30
CA ASP A 79 -10.36 -10.33 21.39
C ASP A 79 -11.78 -9.75 21.67
N THR A 80 -11.98 -8.41 21.65
CA THR A 80 -13.27 -7.74 21.91
C THR A 80 -14.41 -8.22 21.00
N PHE A 81 -14.07 -8.56 19.76
CA PHE A 81 -15.01 -9.04 18.74
C PHE A 81 -14.81 -10.53 18.41
N ASP A 82 -14.06 -11.28 19.23
CA ASP A 82 -13.67 -12.65 18.86
C ASP A 82 -14.88 -13.54 18.57
N GLY A 83 -14.77 -14.31 17.50
CA GLY A 83 -15.75 -15.29 17.11
C GLY A 83 -17.03 -14.77 16.47
N ILE A 84 -17.23 -13.46 16.23
CA ILE A 84 -18.38 -12.94 15.47
C ILE A 84 -18.14 -13.16 13.97
N LEU A 85 -18.22 -14.43 13.54
CA LEU A 85 -17.71 -14.86 12.24
C LEU A 85 -18.41 -14.21 11.04
N ASN A 86 -19.66 -13.75 11.20
CA ASN A 86 -20.46 -13.17 10.11
C ASN A 86 -20.43 -11.63 10.08
N LEU A 87 -19.65 -10.98 10.95
CA LEU A 87 -19.55 -9.52 10.97
C LEU A 87 -18.91 -9.02 9.67
N ASN A 88 -19.61 -8.12 8.97
CA ASN A 88 -19.23 -7.56 7.69
C ASN A 88 -18.92 -6.06 7.79
N GLU A 89 -19.69 -5.30 8.59
CA GLU A 89 -19.48 -3.85 8.79
C GLU A 89 -19.35 -3.50 10.28
N LEU A 90 -18.24 -2.86 10.66
CA LEU A 90 -17.96 -2.40 12.02
C LEU A 90 -17.77 -0.87 12.04
N HIS A 91 -18.68 -0.19 12.74
CA HIS A 91 -18.71 1.26 12.89
C HIS A 91 -18.16 1.68 14.25
N LEU A 92 -16.99 2.33 14.26
CA LEU A 92 -16.32 2.89 15.44
C LEU A 92 -15.99 4.39 15.25
N GLU A 93 -16.53 5.01 14.20
CA GLU A 93 -16.31 6.41 13.88
C GLU A 93 -16.88 7.38 14.93
N HIS A 94 -16.41 8.63 14.95
CA HIS A 94 -16.90 9.66 15.88
C HIS A 94 -16.81 9.22 17.35
N ASN A 95 -15.61 8.80 17.76
CA ASN A 95 -15.28 8.36 19.11
C ASN A 95 -13.98 9.07 19.59
N PHE A 96 -13.39 8.62 20.69
CA PHE A 96 -12.13 9.17 21.22
C PHE A 96 -11.01 8.12 21.23
N ILE A 97 -11.03 7.17 20.29
CA ILE A 97 -10.10 6.04 20.26
C ILE A 97 -8.68 6.57 20.05
N THR A 98 -7.82 6.32 21.03
CA THR A 98 -6.38 6.65 20.99
C THR A 98 -5.50 5.42 20.81
N THR A 99 -6.01 4.25 21.20
CA THR A 99 -5.25 3.00 21.25
C THR A 99 -6.07 1.85 20.68
N ILE A 100 -5.46 1.09 19.76
CA ILE A 100 -5.99 -0.18 19.26
C ILE A 100 -4.90 -1.23 19.54
N GLU A 101 -5.27 -2.30 20.25
CA GLU A 101 -4.32 -3.36 20.59
C GLU A 101 -3.98 -4.25 19.38
N ARG A 102 -2.82 -4.91 19.42
CA ARG A 102 -2.42 -5.85 18.36
C ARG A 102 -3.43 -7.00 18.28
N GLY A 103 -4.04 -7.21 17.12
CA GLY A 103 -5.09 -8.22 16.95
C GLY A 103 -6.44 -7.85 17.60
N ALA A 104 -6.72 -6.56 17.84
CA ALA A 104 -8.03 -6.09 18.32
C ALA A 104 -9.22 -6.57 17.45
N PHE A 105 -8.98 -6.76 16.16
CA PHE A 105 -9.94 -7.26 15.17
C PHE A 105 -9.74 -8.76 14.86
N GLY A 106 -9.12 -9.51 15.76
CA GLY A 106 -9.02 -10.97 15.63
C GLY A 106 -10.40 -11.64 15.65
N GLY A 107 -10.53 -12.76 14.93
CA GLY A 107 -11.75 -13.59 14.92
C GLY A 107 -12.86 -13.16 13.95
N ILE A 108 -12.94 -11.87 13.58
CA ILE A 108 -13.94 -11.34 12.64
C ILE A 108 -13.49 -11.46 11.17
N ILE A 109 -13.26 -12.71 10.73
CA ILE A 109 -12.62 -13.05 9.44
C ILE A 109 -13.36 -12.54 8.19
N ASN A 110 -14.68 -12.30 8.28
CA ASN A 110 -15.50 -11.84 7.17
C ASN A 110 -15.73 -10.32 7.16
N LEU A 111 -15.07 -9.55 8.03
CA LEU A 111 -15.22 -8.10 8.07
C LEU A 111 -14.79 -7.49 6.74
N GLY A 112 -15.74 -6.90 6.01
CA GLY A 112 -15.51 -6.24 4.73
C GLY A 112 -15.23 -4.74 4.88
N LYS A 113 -15.82 -4.06 5.86
CA LYS A 113 -15.63 -2.61 6.10
C LYS A 113 -15.39 -2.28 7.57
N LEU A 114 -14.41 -1.41 7.80
CA LEU A 114 -14.05 -0.90 9.12
C LEU A 114 -13.99 0.63 9.12
N PHE A 115 -14.88 1.25 9.87
CA PHE A 115 -14.94 2.70 10.05
C PHE A 115 -14.27 3.10 11.37
N LEU A 116 -13.13 3.77 11.28
CA LEU A 116 -12.34 4.30 12.41
C LEU A 116 -12.08 5.81 12.27
N ASN A 117 -12.74 6.48 11.33
CA ASN A 117 -12.60 7.92 11.11
C ASN A 117 -13.14 8.76 12.28
N ASP A 118 -12.74 10.02 12.36
CA ASP A 118 -13.15 10.94 13.43
C ASP A 118 -12.85 10.38 14.83
N ASN A 119 -11.57 10.03 15.03
CA ASN A 119 -11.01 9.49 16.27
C ASN A 119 -9.68 10.20 16.59
N ARG A 120 -8.89 9.68 17.54
CA ARG A 120 -7.62 10.27 18.00
C ARG A 120 -6.45 9.30 17.89
N ILE A 121 -6.46 8.45 16.87
CA ILE A 121 -5.45 7.41 16.67
C ILE A 121 -4.16 8.08 16.19
N GLY A 122 -3.16 8.19 17.08
CA GLY A 122 -1.86 8.80 16.75
C GLY A 122 -0.86 7.86 16.06
N SER A 123 -1.02 6.55 16.25
CA SER A 123 -0.14 5.51 15.71
C SER A 123 -0.83 4.14 15.71
N LEU A 124 -0.48 3.29 14.75
CA LEU A 124 -0.89 1.89 14.67
C LEU A 124 0.32 0.98 14.87
N VAL A 125 0.15 -0.15 15.56
CA VAL A 125 1.21 -1.14 15.78
C VAL A 125 1.22 -2.20 14.66
N PRO A 126 2.35 -2.86 14.38
CA PRO A 126 2.40 -4.01 13.46
C PRO A 126 1.38 -5.09 13.85
N GLY A 127 0.61 -5.58 12.88
CA GLY A 127 -0.50 -6.51 13.11
C GLY A 127 -1.69 -5.93 13.88
N THR A 128 -1.94 -4.62 13.83
CA THR A 128 -3.20 -4.05 14.38
C THR A 128 -4.41 -4.69 13.71
N PHE A 129 -4.37 -4.84 12.38
CA PHE A 129 -5.44 -5.44 11.57
C PHE A 129 -5.21 -6.94 11.27
N SER A 130 -4.44 -7.65 12.10
CA SER A 130 -4.21 -9.08 11.90
C SER A 130 -5.49 -9.89 12.18
N GLY A 131 -5.95 -10.65 11.18
CA GLY A 131 -7.11 -11.55 11.30
C GLY A 131 -8.32 -11.15 10.45
N VAL A 132 -8.43 -9.88 10.05
CA VAL A 132 -9.47 -9.39 9.12
C VAL A 132 -9.03 -9.60 7.65
N VAL A 133 -8.90 -10.86 7.27
CA VAL A 133 -8.34 -11.27 5.97
C VAL A 133 -9.12 -10.73 4.77
N ASN A 134 -10.45 -10.62 4.90
CA ASN A 134 -11.38 -10.15 3.87
C ASN A 134 -11.65 -8.64 3.90
N LEU A 135 -10.93 -7.86 4.72
CA LEU A 135 -11.14 -6.41 4.84
C LEU A 135 -10.92 -5.73 3.48
N ASN A 136 -11.96 -5.06 2.99
CA ASN A 136 -11.99 -4.42 1.69
C ASN A 136 -11.93 -2.89 1.77
N SER A 137 -12.63 -2.26 2.72
CA SER A 137 -12.55 -0.81 2.96
C SER A 137 -12.11 -0.51 4.39
N LEU A 138 -11.05 0.31 4.53
CA LEU A 138 -10.56 0.81 5.82
C LEU A 138 -10.55 2.33 5.85
N TYR A 139 -11.42 2.91 6.69
CA TYR A 139 -11.58 4.36 6.85
C TYR A 139 -10.88 4.83 8.13
N LEU A 140 -9.80 5.59 7.97
CA LEU A 140 -8.95 6.13 9.04
C LEU A 140 -8.80 7.65 8.94
N GLN A 141 -9.59 8.32 8.09
CA GLN A 141 -9.53 9.77 7.93
C GLN A 141 -9.89 10.53 9.21
N GLN A 142 -9.45 11.78 9.34
CA GLN A 142 -9.74 12.62 10.52
C GLN A 142 -9.26 11.94 11.83
N ASN A 143 -7.98 11.57 11.83
CA ASN A 143 -7.26 11.01 12.97
C ASN A 143 -5.92 11.77 13.16
N GLU A 144 -5.07 11.28 14.07
CA GLU A 144 -3.80 11.92 14.44
C GLU A 144 -2.56 11.17 13.89
N LEU A 145 -2.73 10.30 12.89
CA LEU A 145 -1.67 9.40 12.41
C LEU A 145 -0.49 10.20 11.83
N ARG A 146 0.68 10.08 12.47
CA ARG A 146 1.93 10.71 11.99
C ARG A 146 2.69 9.87 10.96
N SER A 147 2.42 8.57 10.94
CA SER A 147 3.00 7.60 10.03
C SER A 147 2.06 6.40 9.86
N PHE A 148 2.02 5.83 8.67
CA PHE A 148 1.37 4.54 8.40
C PHE A 148 2.38 3.60 7.76
N THR A 149 2.55 2.42 8.33
CA THR A 149 3.43 1.35 7.83
C THR A 149 2.59 0.16 7.41
N VAL A 150 2.94 -0.46 6.26
CA VAL A 150 2.17 -1.58 5.70
C VAL A 150 2.08 -2.78 6.66
N ASP A 151 3.05 -2.92 7.56
CA ASP A 151 3.09 -3.91 8.65
C ASP A 151 1.88 -3.85 9.59
N SER A 152 1.15 -2.73 9.66
CA SER A 152 -0.11 -2.66 10.43
C SER A 152 -1.24 -3.49 9.77
N LEU A 153 -1.15 -3.71 8.46
CA LEU A 153 -2.04 -4.53 7.61
C LEU A 153 -1.54 -5.99 7.47
N GLU A 154 -0.66 -6.47 8.37
CA GLU A 154 -0.18 -7.85 8.39
C GLU A 154 -1.36 -8.86 8.35
N GLY A 155 -1.47 -9.62 7.26
CA GLY A 155 -2.52 -10.61 7.04
C GLY A 155 -3.77 -10.11 6.31
N VAL A 156 -3.89 -8.82 6.01
CA VAL A 156 -4.96 -8.29 5.14
C VAL A 156 -4.58 -8.53 3.68
N VAL A 157 -5.47 -9.17 2.90
CA VAL A 157 -5.15 -9.60 1.52
C VAL A 157 -6.15 -9.11 0.46
N SER A 158 -7.21 -8.40 0.84
CA SER A 158 -8.29 -8.00 -0.07
C SER A 158 -8.70 -6.53 0.04
N LEU A 159 -7.80 -5.69 0.59
CA LEU A 159 -8.03 -4.26 0.78
C LEU A 159 -8.14 -3.56 -0.58
N GLY A 160 -9.33 -3.08 -0.92
CA GLY A 160 -9.64 -2.35 -2.14
C GLY A 160 -9.64 -0.83 -1.94
N GLU A 161 -9.97 -0.35 -0.74
CA GLU A 161 -10.02 1.07 -0.39
C GLU A 161 -9.32 1.34 0.94
N LEU A 162 -8.40 2.30 0.95
CA LEU A 162 -7.71 2.78 2.14
C LEU A 162 -7.81 4.30 2.22
N ASN A 163 -8.53 4.80 3.22
CA ASN A 163 -8.68 6.23 3.44
C ASN A 163 -7.86 6.71 4.65
N LEU A 164 -6.79 7.46 4.39
CA LEU A 164 -5.91 8.08 5.37
C LEU A 164 -5.97 9.62 5.32
N GLY A 165 -6.99 10.20 4.66
CA GLY A 165 -7.12 11.64 4.49
C GLY A 165 -7.19 12.41 5.83
N SER A 166 -6.83 13.68 5.85
CA SER A 166 -6.91 14.54 7.05
C SER A 166 -6.23 13.92 8.30
N ASN A 167 -4.97 13.50 8.14
CA ASN A 167 -4.12 12.99 9.21
C ASN A 167 -2.84 13.85 9.35
N GLN A 168 -1.83 13.39 10.09
CA GLN A 168 -0.55 14.07 10.31
C GLN A 168 0.61 13.41 9.52
N LEU A 169 0.33 12.67 8.44
CA LEU A 169 1.34 11.95 7.66
C LEU A 169 2.30 12.94 6.99
N SER A 170 3.60 12.85 7.31
CA SER A 170 4.65 13.66 6.67
C SER A 170 5.34 12.96 5.49
N LYS A 171 5.04 11.67 5.28
CA LYS A 171 5.57 10.82 4.20
C LYS A 171 4.47 9.91 3.68
N VAL A 172 4.57 9.54 2.40
CA VAL A 172 3.73 8.49 1.80
C VAL A 172 3.89 7.20 2.61
N PRO A 173 2.81 6.45 2.89
CA PRO A 173 2.91 5.19 3.60
C PRO A 173 3.88 4.22 2.92
N SER A 174 4.78 3.63 3.70
CA SER A 174 5.87 2.79 3.16
C SER A 174 6.04 1.49 3.95
N TRP A 175 6.60 0.48 3.30
CA TRP A 175 7.17 -0.66 4.00
C TRP A 175 8.45 -0.24 4.75
N ASP A 176 8.61 -0.70 6.00
CA ASP A 176 9.68 -0.22 6.89
C ASP A 176 11.00 -1.02 6.80
N GLY A 177 11.00 -2.09 6.00
CA GLY A 177 12.17 -2.91 5.72
C GLY A 177 12.31 -4.19 6.55
N LYS A 178 11.51 -4.41 7.60
CA LYS A 178 11.81 -5.48 8.58
C LYS A 178 11.37 -6.90 8.20
N ASN A 179 10.31 -7.06 7.39
CA ASN A 179 9.85 -8.39 6.95
C ASN A 179 9.58 -8.45 5.43
N PRO A 180 10.55 -8.92 4.61
CA PRO A 180 10.41 -8.90 3.15
C PRO A 180 9.36 -9.88 2.60
N ALA A 181 9.01 -10.93 3.36
CA ALA A 181 8.13 -12.02 2.91
C ALA A 181 6.67 -11.62 2.65
N HIS A 182 6.23 -10.46 3.16
CA HIS A 182 4.86 -9.94 3.01
C HIS A 182 4.82 -8.50 2.46
N SER A 183 5.97 -8.02 1.97
CA SER A 183 6.33 -6.60 1.87
C SER A 183 5.35 -5.67 1.12
N TRP A 184 4.55 -6.17 0.17
CA TRP A 184 3.58 -5.34 -0.57
C TRP A 184 2.23 -6.03 -0.88
N LEU A 185 1.97 -7.22 -0.33
CA LEU A 185 0.77 -8.00 -0.66
C LEU A 185 -0.57 -7.25 -0.43
N PRO A 186 -0.78 -6.52 0.69
CA PRO A 186 -2.03 -5.78 0.90
C PRO A 186 -2.27 -4.66 -0.12
N TRP A 187 -1.21 -4.17 -0.78
CA TRP A 187 -1.29 -3.10 -1.77
C TRP A 187 -1.68 -3.60 -3.15
N GLN A 188 -1.47 -4.88 -3.47
CA GLN A 188 -1.77 -5.44 -4.80
C GLN A 188 -3.26 -5.47 -5.12
N SER A 189 -4.14 -5.44 -4.11
CA SER A 189 -5.60 -5.40 -4.26
C SER A 189 -6.21 -4.00 -4.22
N LEU A 190 -5.40 -2.98 -3.89
CA LEU A 190 -5.87 -1.65 -3.53
C LEU A 190 -6.20 -0.83 -4.78
N ARG A 191 -7.48 -0.46 -4.94
CA ARG A 191 -8.04 0.34 -6.04
C ARG A 191 -8.09 1.83 -5.73
N ALA A 192 -8.45 2.20 -4.49
CA ALA A 192 -8.55 3.60 -4.08
C ALA A 192 -7.66 3.89 -2.87
N LEU A 193 -6.84 4.94 -2.98
CA LEU A 193 -5.96 5.41 -1.90
C LEU A 193 -6.16 6.91 -1.66
N HIS A 194 -6.63 7.25 -0.46
CA HIS A 194 -6.75 8.64 -0.02
C HIS A 194 -5.63 9.02 0.94
N LEU A 195 -4.84 10.02 0.54
CA LEU A 195 -3.80 10.64 1.35
C LEU A 195 -4.06 12.13 1.58
N ASP A 196 -5.12 12.69 1.00
CA ASP A 196 -5.41 14.13 0.98
C ASP A 196 -5.41 14.82 2.35
N ASN A 197 -5.25 16.14 2.35
CA ASN A 197 -5.22 16.96 3.57
C ASN A 197 -4.15 16.52 4.61
N ASN A 198 -3.05 15.88 4.18
CA ASN A 198 -1.91 15.50 5.04
C ASN A 198 -0.70 16.44 4.84
N PRO A 199 0.19 16.61 5.84
CA PRO A 199 1.38 17.45 5.74
C PRO A 199 2.55 16.80 4.97
N LEU A 200 2.28 16.09 3.86
CA LEU A 200 3.33 15.54 2.98
C LEU A 200 4.22 16.65 2.41
N GLU A 201 5.53 16.52 2.51
CA GLU A 201 6.48 17.49 1.94
C GLU A 201 6.88 17.15 0.50
N GLY A 202 6.90 15.85 0.16
CA GLY A 202 7.20 15.35 -1.17
C GLY A 202 6.77 13.89 -1.35
N ILE A 203 6.63 13.47 -2.61
CA ILE A 203 6.45 12.06 -3.00
C ILE A 203 7.76 11.62 -3.64
N SER A 204 8.46 10.66 -3.03
CA SER A 204 9.70 10.12 -3.58
C SER A 204 9.44 9.12 -4.72
N ASP A 205 10.47 8.84 -5.51
CA ASP A 205 10.41 7.81 -6.54
C ASP A 205 10.01 6.45 -5.95
N HIS A 206 9.11 5.74 -6.64
CA HIS A 206 8.59 4.43 -6.24
C HIS A 206 7.94 4.38 -4.84
N ALA A 207 7.51 5.53 -4.27
CA ALA A 207 6.94 5.60 -2.92
C ALA A 207 5.68 4.74 -2.74
N LEU A 208 4.88 4.60 -3.81
CA LEU A 208 3.64 3.83 -3.84
C LEU A 208 3.86 2.36 -4.25
N GLY A 209 5.11 1.94 -4.45
CA GLY A 209 5.47 0.58 -4.84
C GLY A 209 4.96 0.20 -6.23
N LEU A 210 4.76 -1.10 -6.46
CA LEU A 210 4.14 -1.64 -7.66
C LEU A 210 2.69 -2.02 -7.35
N ASN A 211 1.80 -1.03 -7.41
CA ASN A 211 0.37 -1.25 -7.26
C ASN A 211 -0.33 -1.26 -8.63
N PHE A 212 -0.36 -2.46 -9.22
CA PHE A 212 -1.00 -2.73 -10.51
C PHE A 212 -2.53 -2.59 -10.50
N GLY A 213 -3.16 -2.51 -9.33
CA GLY A 213 -4.61 -2.42 -9.17
C GLY A 213 -5.13 -1.02 -8.82
N LEU A 214 -4.25 -0.03 -8.57
CA LEU A 214 -4.67 1.30 -8.16
C LEU A 214 -5.35 2.04 -9.31
N GLU A 215 -6.61 2.38 -9.12
CA GLU A 215 -7.46 3.11 -10.06
C GLU A 215 -7.60 4.59 -9.66
N GLU A 216 -7.63 4.88 -8.36
CA GLU A 216 -7.87 6.23 -7.83
C GLU A 216 -6.83 6.63 -6.77
N LEU A 217 -6.24 7.82 -6.94
CA LEU A 217 -5.22 8.36 -6.04
C LEU A 217 -5.48 9.82 -5.69
N TYR A 218 -5.77 10.06 -4.41
CA TYR A 218 -6.16 11.36 -3.87
C TYR A 218 -5.03 11.96 -3.03
N ILE A 219 -4.35 12.97 -3.60
CA ILE A 219 -3.20 13.69 -3.04
C ILE A 219 -3.46 15.21 -3.15
N GLN A 220 -4.69 15.62 -2.88
CA GLN A 220 -5.10 17.03 -2.85
C GLN A 220 -4.91 17.69 -1.48
N ASN A 221 -4.93 19.03 -1.48
CA ASN A 221 -4.97 19.88 -0.28
C ASN A 221 -3.79 19.66 0.70
N MET A 222 -2.61 19.27 0.20
CA MET A 222 -1.41 19.05 1.01
C MET A 222 -0.72 20.39 1.31
N PRO A 223 -0.75 20.91 2.55
CA PRO A 223 -0.22 22.24 2.87
C PRO A 223 1.30 22.37 2.80
N ARG A 224 2.03 21.29 2.49
CA ARG A 224 3.50 21.26 2.40
C ARG A 224 4.06 20.63 1.13
N LEU A 225 3.24 20.09 0.24
CA LEU A 225 3.73 19.31 -0.91
C LEU A 225 4.44 20.22 -1.90
N ARG A 226 5.74 19.97 -2.10
CA ARG A 226 6.62 20.75 -2.99
C ARG A 226 7.07 19.94 -4.20
N THR A 227 7.43 18.67 -3.98
CA THR A 227 8.12 17.85 -4.97
C THR A 227 7.39 16.53 -5.22
N VAL A 228 7.28 16.18 -6.50
CA VAL A 228 6.89 14.86 -6.96
C VAL A 228 8.08 14.28 -7.72
N GLY A 229 8.57 13.13 -7.25
CA GLY A 229 9.69 12.42 -7.85
C GLY A 229 9.42 11.98 -9.29
N ARG A 230 10.47 11.81 -10.09
CA ARG A 230 10.40 11.41 -11.50
C ARG A 230 9.57 10.14 -11.70
N PHE A 231 9.76 9.16 -10.83
CA PHE A 231 9.12 7.84 -10.86
C PHE A 231 8.13 7.66 -9.70
N ALA A 232 7.59 8.76 -9.16
CA ALA A 232 6.63 8.73 -8.07
C ALA A 232 5.38 7.88 -8.37
N PHE A 233 4.96 7.85 -9.64
CA PHE A 233 3.77 7.14 -10.12
C PHE A 233 4.10 5.91 -10.98
N ARG A 234 5.38 5.55 -11.11
CA ARG A 234 5.81 4.40 -11.91
C ARG A 234 5.39 3.11 -11.20
N GLY A 235 4.62 2.27 -11.89
CA GLY A 235 4.06 1.04 -11.33
C GLY A 235 2.57 1.11 -10.99
N LEU A 236 1.88 2.16 -11.45
CA LEU A 236 0.43 2.38 -11.30
C LEU A 236 -0.31 2.33 -12.66
N PRO A 237 -0.18 1.26 -13.48
CA PRO A 237 -0.71 1.24 -14.85
C PRO A 237 -2.23 1.27 -14.95
N ALA A 238 -2.97 0.96 -13.88
CA ALA A 238 -4.43 1.00 -13.85
C ALA A 238 -5.01 2.36 -13.41
N LEU A 239 -4.17 3.37 -13.13
CA LEU A 239 -4.62 4.60 -12.51
C LEU A 239 -5.41 5.47 -13.49
N THR A 240 -6.70 5.65 -13.19
CA THR A 240 -7.65 6.41 -14.00
C THR A 240 -7.93 7.80 -13.42
N VAL A 241 -7.81 7.97 -12.09
CA VAL A 241 -8.08 9.23 -11.38
C VAL A 241 -6.88 9.66 -10.55
N LEU A 242 -6.33 10.85 -10.85
CA LEU A 242 -5.25 11.48 -10.09
C LEU A 242 -5.65 12.90 -9.65
N HIS A 243 -5.89 13.06 -8.35
CA HIS A 243 -6.21 14.35 -7.74
C HIS A 243 -4.98 14.94 -7.07
N LEU A 244 -4.46 16.04 -7.63
CA LEU A 244 -3.30 16.79 -7.15
C LEU A 244 -3.64 18.28 -6.95
N HIS A 245 -4.92 18.62 -6.77
CA HIS A 245 -5.35 20.01 -6.62
C HIS A 245 -5.08 20.57 -5.22
N GLY A 246 -5.00 21.89 -5.09
CA GLY A 246 -4.88 22.54 -3.78
C GLY A 246 -3.55 22.29 -3.06
N ASN A 247 -2.48 21.99 -3.79
CA ASN A 247 -1.13 21.83 -3.25
C ASN A 247 -0.33 23.12 -3.53
N PRO A 248 -0.45 24.18 -2.70
CA PRO A 248 -0.04 25.54 -3.06
C PRO A 248 1.46 25.72 -3.30
N TYR A 249 2.31 24.76 -2.90
CA TYR A 249 3.75 24.79 -3.12
C TYR A 249 4.24 23.85 -4.24
N LEU A 250 3.33 23.12 -4.91
CA LEU A 250 3.67 22.23 -6.02
C LEU A 250 3.86 23.06 -7.30
N SER A 251 5.11 23.19 -7.75
CA SER A 251 5.48 24.05 -8.90
C SER A 251 5.89 23.30 -10.16
N SER A 252 5.98 21.96 -10.11
CA SER A 252 6.33 21.12 -11.27
C SER A 252 5.81 19.69 -11.10
N LEU A 253 5.52 19.03 -12.22
CA LEU A 253 5.25 17.58 -12.30
C LEU A 253 6.42 16.84 -12.96
N PRO A 254 6.45 15.49 -12.92
CA PRO A 254 7.36 14.70 -13.75
C PRO A 254 7.09 14.93 -15.24
N GLU A 255 8.14 15.15 -16.04
CA GLU A 255 8.00 15.36 -17.49
C GLU A 255 7.51 14.10 -18.22
N ASP A 256 7.82 12.93 -17.67
CA ASP A 256 7.46 11.59 -18.15
C ASP A 256 6.16 11.06 -17.52
N LEU A 257 5.22 11.94 -17.13
CA LEU A 257 3.98 11.54 -16.44
C LEU A 257 3.09 10.66 -17.34
N SER A 258 2.94 11.02 -18.62
CA SER A 258 2.12 10.25 -19.57
C SER A 258 2.65 8.85 -19.83
N LEU A 259 3.98 8.66 -19.76
CA LEU A 259 4.65 7.38 -19.89
C LEU A 259 4.44 6.46 -18.68
N GLN A 260 3.92 6.99 -17.57
CA GLN A 260 3.64 6.23 -16.33
C GLN A 260 2.17 5.86 -16.18
N LEU A 261 1.24 6.64 -16.76
CA LEU A 261 -0.19 6.64 -16.43
C LEU A 261 -1.09 6.58 -17.69
N THR A 262 -0.93 5.57 -18.54
CA THR A 262 -1.59 5.52 -19.87
C THR A 262 -3.12 5.46 -19.83
N GLU A 263 -3.71 4.96 -18.73
CA GLU A 263 -5.16 4.82 -18.55
C GLU A 263 -5.81 6.05 -17.86
N LEU A 264 -5.08 7.17 -17.72
CA LEU A 264 -5.52 8.31 -16.92
C LEU A 264 -6.68 9.09 -17.57
N HIS A 265 -7.89 8.85 -17.09
CA HIS A 265 -9.11 9.55 -17.50
C HIS A 265 -9.29 10.93 -16.88
N GLN A 266 -8.84 11.13 -15.64
CA GLN A 266 -9.07 12.34 -14.85
C GLN A 266 -7.80 12.83 -14.14
N LEU A 267 -7.39 14.06 -14.47
CA LEU A 267 -6.26 14.75 -13.85
C LEU A 267 -6.70 16.12 -13.31
N SER A 268 -6.60 16.32 -12.00
CA SER A 268 -6.93 17.59 -11.35
C SER A 268 -5.68 18.27 -10.80
N LEU A 269 -5.30 19.39 -11.40
CA LEU A 269 -4.13 20.22 -11.08
C LEU A 269 -4.52 21.63 -10.59
N ARG A 270 -5.80 21.87 -10.30
CA ARG A 270 -6.34 23.17 -9.86
C ARG A 270 -5.64 23.69 -8.61
N ASN A 271 -5.45 25.01 -8.49
CA ASN A 271 -4.96 25.65 -7.26
C ASN A 271 -3.59 25.10 -6.78
N ASN A 272 -2.62 25.11 -7.69
CA ASN A 272 -1.21 24.78 -7.44
C ASN A 272 -0.31 25.98 -7.79
N SER A 273 1.01 25.82 -7.71
CA SER A 273 2.00 26.81 -8.15
C SER A 273 2.60 26.49 -9.53
N LEU A 274 1.88 25.79 -10.40
CA LEU A 274 2.37 25.43 -11.74
C LEU A 274 2.42 26.68 -12.62
N SER A 275 3.61 27.06 -13.07
CA SER A 275 3.78 28.22 -13.96
C SER A 275 3.88 27.84 -15.44
N ALA A 276 4.24 26.58 -15.74
CA ALA A 276 4.30 26.01 -17.08
C ALA A 276 4.07 24.49 -17.01
N LEU A 277 3.61 23.90 -18.11
CA LEU A 277 3.55 22.45 -18.32
C LEU A 277 4.19 22.15 -19.69
N THR A 278 5.02 21.11 -19.77
CA THR A 278 5.56 20.64 -21.04
C THR A 278 4.54 19.77 -21.76
N PRO A 279 4.53 19.72 -23.11
CA PRO A 279 3.64 18.82 -23.86
C PRO A 279 3.80 17.35 -23.47
N SER A 280 5.00 16.94 -23.04
CA SER A 280 5.32 15.57 -22.63
C SER A 280 4.48 15.08 -21.44
N VAL A 281 4.02 15.97 -20.55
CA VAL A 281 3.22 15.60 -19.38
C VAL A 281 1.89 14.96 -19.79
N LEU A 282 1.31 15.38 -20.92
CA LEU A 282 0.00 14.90 -21.42
C LEU A 282 0.08 14.13 -22.75
N SER A 283 1.19 14.20 -23.48
CA SER A 283 1.33 13.53 -24.77
C SER A 283 1.32 12.00 -24.60
N GLY A 284 0.31 11.34 -25.18
CA GLY A 284 0.06 9.90 -25.03
C GLY A 284 -1.01 9.54 -23.99
N LEU A 285 -1.60 10.52 -23.30
CA LEU A 285 -2.80 10.30 -22.46
C LEU A 285 -4.08 10.33 -23.30
N ASP A 286 -4.22 9.39 -24.24
CA ASP A 286 -5.33 9.36 -25.21
C ASP A 286 -6.70 9.10 -24.54
N THR A 287 -6.69 8.62 -23.30
CA THR A 287 -7.85 8.34 -22.44
C THR A 287 -8.32 9.57 -21.62
N LEU A 288 -7.53 10.65 -21.57
CA LEU A 288 -7.77 11.80 -20.69
C LEU A 288 -8.97 12.65 -21.16
N SER A 289 -10.02 12.67 -20.35
CA SER A 289 -11.28 13.37 -20.64
C SER A 289 -11.59 14.52 -19.68
N TYR A 290 -11.05 14.46 -18.45
CA TYR A 290 -11.14 15.52 -17.46
C TYR A 290 -9.74 16.07 -17.17
N LEU A 291 -9.52 17.35 -17.47
CA LEU A 291 -8.33 18.08 -17.06
C LEU A 291 -8.72 19.44 -16.46
N ASP A 292 -8.33 19.67 -15.21
CA ASP A 292 -8.46 20.97 -14.55
C ASP A 292 -7.08 21.55 -14.25
N VAL A 293 -6.76 22.70 -14.87
CA VAL A 293 -5.51 23.46 -14.70
C VAL A 293 -5.77 24.88 -14.16
N SER A 294 -7.00 25.15 -13.71
CA SER A 294 -7.41 26.49 -13.25
C SER A 294 -6.68 26.92 -11.97
N LEU A 295 -6.72 28.22 -11.66
CA LEU A 295 -6.10 28.78 -10.46
C LEU A 295 -4.60 28.44 -10.31
N ASN A 296 -3.83 28.53 -11.39
CA ASN A 296 -2.38 28.34 -11.39
C ASN A 296 -1.69 29.58 -11.98
N PRO A 297 -0.45 29.92 -11.57
CA PRO A 297 0.27 31.09 -12.03
C PRO A 297 0.87 30.93 -13.45
N TRP A 298 0.05 30.65 -14.46
CA TRP A 298 0.49 30.36 -15.83
C TRP A 298 1.33 31.50 -16.43
N GLN A 299 2.46 31.14 -17.03
CA GLN A 299 3.26 32.02 -17.88
C GLN A 299 2.78 31.83 -19.32
N CYS A 300 2.06 32.83 -19.83
CA CYS A 300 1.41 32.78 -21.13
C CYS A 300 2.36 33.25 -22.24
N ASP A 301 3.32 32.37 -22.53
CA ASP A 301 4.29 32.50 -23.61
C ASP A 301 4.16 31.34 -24.63
N CYS A 302 5.18 31.13 -25.46
CA CYS A 302 5.19 30.04 -26.44
C CYS A 302 5.25 28.63 -25.86
N GLY A 303 5.77 28.46 -24.65
CA GLY A 303 5.74 27.19 -23.92
C GLY A 303 4.33 26.77 -23.50
N THR A 304 3.38 27.71 -23.49
CA THR A 304 1.98 27.49 -23.09
C THR A 304 1.00 27.45 -24.28
N VAL A 305 1.44 27.80 -25.50
CA VAL A 305 0.63 27.72 -26.74
C VAL A 305 -0.03 26.35 -26.93
N TRP A 306 0.73 25.28 -26.67
CA TRP A 306 0.22 23.92 -26.89
C TRP A 306 -0.97 23.60 -25.97
N LEU A 307 -1.00 24.12 -24.74
CA LEU A 307 -2.08 23.90 -23.77
C LEU A 307 -3.35 24.65 -24.21
N GLN A 308 -3.21 25.84 -24.79
CA GLN A 308 -4.31 26.54 -25.46
C GLN A 308 -4.84 25.70 -26.62
N THR A 309 -3.98 25.14 -27.48
CA THR A 309 -4.44 24.31 -28.61
C THR A 309 -5.01 22.95 -28.19
N TRP A 310 -4.50 22.33 -27.13
CA TRP A 310 -4.98 21.03 -26.62
C TRP A 310 -6.42 21.12 -26.10
N SER A 311 -6.76 22.26 -25.48
CA SER A 311 -8.09 22.55 -24.94
C SER A 311 -9.18 22.82 -25.99
N GLN A 312 -8.81 22.93 -27.26
CA GLN A 312 -9.76 23.20 -28.35
C GLN A 312 -10.30 21.86 -28.90
N PRO A 313 -11.60 21.77 -29.25
CA PRO A 313 -12.17 20.55 -29.81
C PRO A 313 -11.45 20.11 -31.09
N THR A 314 -10.85 18.92 -31.08
CA THR A 314 -10.20 18.33 -32.26
C THR A 314 -11.16 17.41 -33.01
N ALA A 315 -11.04 17.34 -34.34
CA ALA A 315 -11.88 16.47 -35.18
C ALA A 315 -11.68 14.96 -34.91
N THR A 316 -10.61 14.60 -34.21
CA THR A 316 -10.30 13.22 -33.77
C THR A 316 -10.74 12.93 -32.34
N GLY A 317 -11.27 13.90 -31.60
CA GLY A 317 -11.68 13.75 -30.20
C GLY A 317 -10.52 13.65 -29.18
N HIS A 318 -9.26 13.73 -29.61
CA HIS A 318 -8.07 13.61 -28.74
C HIS A 318 -7.69 14.96 -28.06
N GLY A 319 -8.60 15.93 -28.04
CA GLY A 319 -8.43 17.23 -27.36
C GLY A 319 -9.52 17.37 -26.30
N GLY A 320 -9.14 17.29 -25.02
CA GLY A 320 -10.08 17.37 -23.91
C GLY A 320 -10.52 18.81 -23.63
N SER A 321 -11.76 18.98 -23.18
CA SER A 321 -12.21 20.29 -22.69
C SER A 321 -11.56 20.58 -21.34
N LEU A 322 -10.86 21.72 -21.22
CA LEU A 322 -10.41 22.18 -19.91
C LEU A 322 -11.61 22.48 -19.02
N ILE A 323 -11.68 21.79 -17.89
CA ILE A 323 -12.65 22.06 -16.83
C ILE A 323 -12.26 23.40 -16.16
N HIS A 324 -13.27 24.18 -15.78
CA HIS A 324 -13.09 25.54 -15.22
C HIS A 324 -12.22 26.47 -16.09
N SER A 325 -12.30 26.37 -17.43
CA SER A 325 -11.55 27.21 -18.37
C SER A 325 -11.75 28.73 -18.17
N ALA A 326 -12.88 29.15 -17.59
CA ALA A 326 -13.16 30.53 -17.19
C ALA A 326 -12.35 31.02 -15.97
N GLU A 327 -11.64 30.13 -15.27
CA GLU A 327 -10.73 30.43 -14.14
C GLU A 327 -9.25 30.17 -14.51
N THR A 328 -8.98 29.72 -15.73
CA THR A 328 -7.62 29.52 -16.25
C THR A 328 -7.10 30.83 -16.83
N THR A 329 -6.45 31.62 -15.99
CA THR A 329 -5.89 32.94 -16.33
C THR A 329 -4.36 32.94 -16.37
N CYS A 330 -3.79 33.89 -17.11
CA CYS A 330 -2.36 34.14 -17.17
C CYS A 330 -1.91 35.01 -15.99
N SER A 331 -0.74 34.70 -15.42
CA SER A 331 -0.06 35.55 -14.42
C SER A 331 1.06 36.41 -15.02
N SER A 332 1.66 35.94 -16.12
CA SER A 332 2.70 36.65 -16.87
C SER A 332 2.52 36.39 -18.38
N PRO A 333 3.13 37.19 -19.28
CA PRO A 333 3.79 38.49 -19.00
C PRO A 333 2.79 39.56 -18.55
N SER A 334 3.26 40.74 -18.14
CA SER A 334 2.42 41.82 -17.60
C SER A 334 1.29 42.28 -18.53
N GLY A 335 1.48 42.17 -19.86
CA GLY A 335 0.45 42.48 -20.86
C GLY A 335 -0.67 41.42 -20.98
N ALA A 336 -0.46 40.22 -20.44
CA ALA A 336 -1.43 39.12 -20.41
C ALA A 336 -1.98 38.85 -19.00
N ASN A 337 -1.39 39.44 -17.94
CA ASN A 337 -1.76 39.17 -16.56
C ASN A 337 -3.27 39.42 -16.30
N GLY A 338 -3.95 38.44 -15.71
CA GLY A 338 -5.40 38.44 -15.45
C GLY A 338 -6.28 38.12 -16.67
N GLN A 339 -5.71 37.98 -17.87
CA GLN A 339 -6.47 37.55 -19.06
C GLN A 339 -6.68 36.04 -19.03
N LEU A 340 -7.82 35.58 -19.58
CA LEU A 340 -8.08 34.16 -19.79
C LEU A 340 -7.05 33.58 -20.78
N LEU A 341 -6.48 32.41 -20.48
CA LEU A 341 -5.50 31.73 -21.33
C LEU A 341 -6.03 31.49 -22.75
N GLN A 342 -7.35 31.29 -22.91
CA GLN A 342 -8.01 31.16 -24.21
C GLN A 342 -8.12 32.47 -24.99
N ALA A 343 -8.13 33.62 -24.32
CA ALA A 343 -8.30 34.93 -24.93
C ALA A 343 -6.96 35.58 -25.35
N VAL A 344 -5.82 35.10 -24.83
CA VAL A 344 -4.50 35.59 -25.23
C VAL A 344 -4.15 35.07 -26.62
N ASN A 345 -3.70 35.96 -27.50
CA ASN A 345 -3.17 35.58 -28.80
C ASN A 345 -1.73 35.06 -28.65
N LEU A 346 -1.56 33.85 -28.12
CA LEU A 346 -0.23 33.30 -27.85
C LEU A 346 0.63 33.13 -29.11
N ALA A 347 0.01 33.02 -30.29
CA ALA A 347 0.70 33.00 -31.57
C ALA A 347 1.42 34.32 -31.93
N GLN A 348 1.08 35.46 -31.30
CA GLN A 348 1.86 36.69 -31.46
C GLN A 348 3.25 36.59 -30.81
N PHE A 349 3.40 35.84 -29.71
CA PHE A 349 4.72 35.61 -29.11
C PHE A 349 5.60 34.76 -30.05
N SER A 350 5.04 33.75 -30.74
CA SER A 350 5.81 32.95 -31.70
C SER A 350 6.17 33.74 -32.97
N GLN A 351 5.30 34.64 -33.41
CA GLN A 351 5.57 35.53 -34.57
C GLN A 351 6.56 36.67 -34.26
N SER A 352 6.70 37.08 -32.99
CA SER A 352 7.59 38.17 -32.58
C SER A 352 9.10 37.84 -32.64
N GLY A 353 9.47 36.59 -32.95
CA GLY A 353 10.85 36.12 -32.91
C GLY A 353 11.41 35.90 -31.50
N GLN A 354 10.63 36.16 -30.44
CA GLN A 354 11.02 35.84 -29.05
C GLN A 354 11.08 34.33 -28.80
N CYS A 355 10.40 33.54 -29.63
CA CYS A 355 10.37 32.09 -29.53
C CYS A 355 11.16 31.50 -30.70
N GLY A 356 12.44 31.19 -30.43
CA GLY A 356 13.22 30.35 -31.32
C GLY A 356 12.64 28.92 -31.41
N PRO A 357 13.20 28.05 -32.27
CA PRO A 357 12.98 26.61 -32.10
C PRO A 357 13.29 26.27 -30.64
N ALA A 358 12.44 25.44 -30.02
CA ALA A 358 12.49 25.14 -28.58
C ALA A 358 13.96 24.98 -28.15
N GLN A 359 14.44 25.90 -27.30
CA GLN A 359 15.82 25.86 -26.84
C GLN A 359 16.02 24.48 -26.24
N ALA A 360 17.05 23.76 -26.73
CA ALA A 360 17.41 22.48 -26.15
C ALA A 360 17.50 22.68 -24.62
N PRO A 361 16.92 21.76 -23.81
CA PRO A 361 16.85 21.94 -22.35
C PRO A 361 18.23 22.35 -21.85
N PRO A 362 18.31 23.42 -21.02
CA PRO A 362 19.53 24.19 -20.82
C PRO A 362 20.69 23.24 -20.56
N THR A 363 21.66 23.22 -21.48
CA THR A 363 22.76 22.26 -21.44
C THR A 363 23.43 22.40 -20.08
N LEU A 364 23.35 21.32 -19.29
CA LEU A 364 23.89 21.23 -17.94
C LEU A 364 25.28 21.89 -17.89
N PRO A 365 25.59 22.67 -16.83
CA PRO A 365 26.94 23.17 -16.62
C PRO A 365 27.95 22.02 -16.75
N PRO A 366 29.17 22.24 -17.27
CA PRO A 366 30.15 21.17 -17.46
C PRO A 366 30.39 20.33 -16.18
N ASP A 367 30.27 20.96 -15.01
CA ASP A 367 30.46 20.33 -13.71
C ASP A 367 29.28 19.45 -13.25
N TYR A 368 28.11 19.55 -13.89
CA TYR A 368 26.99 18.62 -13.71
C TYR A 368 27.16 17.31 -14.51
N GLN A 369 28.22 17.17 -15.30
CA GLN A 369 28.69 15.88 -15.80
C GLN A 369 29.45 15.07 -14.73
N ALA A 370 29.03 15.15 -13.47
CA ALA A 370 29.28 14.13 -12.46
C ALA A 370 28.48 12.87 -12.87
N ALA A 371 29.00 12.20 -13.90
CA ALA A 371 28.33 11.16 -14.66
C ALA A 371 27.97 9.95 -13.81
N CYS A 372 27.14 9.09 -14.37
CA CYS A 372 26.89 7.70 -13.97
C CYS A 372 28.19 6.88 -13.81
N SER A 373 28.88 7.11 -12.70
CA SER A 373 30.22 6.61 -12.41
C SER A 373 30.09 5.54 -11.33
N ASN A 374 30.52 4.31 -11.65
CA ASN A 374 30.47 3.12 -10.78
C ASN A 374 29.09 2.44 -10.62
N ASP A 375 28.47 1.94 -11.70
CA ASP A 375 27.32 0.99 -11.65
C ASP A 375 26.25 1.32 -10.58
N VAL A 376 25.89 2.60 -10.46
CA VAL A 376 25.01 3.10 -9.38
C VAL A 376 23.64 2.40 -9.38
N CYS A 377 23.21 1.92 -10.54
CA CYS A 377 21.99 1.17 -10.72
C CYS A 377 22.24 -0.34 -10.59
N LEU A 378 21.63 -0.95 -9.59
CA LEU A 378 21.66 -2.38 -9.34
C LEU A 378 20.81 -3.14 -10.38
N ASN A 379 20.93 -4.47 -10.37
CA ASN A 379 20.07 -5.37 -11.15
C ASN A 379 20.02 -5.07 -12.67
N ASN A 380 21.15 -4.63 -13.23
CA ASN A 380 21.29 -4.19 -14.63
C ASN A 380 20.34 -3.05 -15.02
N GLY A 381 19.98 -2.17 -14.07
CA GLY A 381 19.36 -0.89 -14.36
C GLY A 381 20.29 0.01 -15.19
N THR A 382 19.71 0.85 -16.05
CA THR A 382 20.49 1.79 -16.88
C THR A 382 20.59 3.13 -16.16
N CYS A 383 21.82 3.56 -15.85
CA CYS A 383 22.02 4.89 -15.29
C CYS A 383 21.96 5.95 -16.42
N LEU A 384 21.20 7.01 -16.17
CA LEU A 384 20.97 8.13 -17.09
C LEU A 384 21.12 9.45 -16.32
N THR A 385 21.29 10.57 -17.01
CA THR A 385 21.49 11.91 -16.40
C THR A 385 20.64 12.96 -17.09
N ASP A 386 19.97 13.83 -16.32
CA ASP A 386 19.20 14.96 -16.85
C ASP A 386 19.39 16.25 -16.03
N ALA A 387 18.54 17.25 -16.26
CA ALA A 387 18.54 18.54 -15.58
C ALA A 387 18.43 18.47 -14.03
N LYS A 388 17.99 17.33 -13.47
CA LYS A 388 17.86 17.08 -12.02
C LYS A 388 19.00 16.23 -11.45
N GLY A 389 19.80 15.58 -12.30
CA GLY A 389 20.97 14.77 -11.91
C GLY A 389 20.97 13.35 -12.48
N PRO A 390 21.83 12.45 -11.96
CA PRO A 390 21.81 11.03 -12.32
C PRO A 390 20.60 10.29 -11.73
N TYR A 391 20.06 9.33 -12.46
CA TYR A 391 18.94 8.47 -12.04
C TYR A 391 19.01 7.07 -12.66
N CYS A 392 18.26 6.12 -12.10
CA CYS A 392 18.25 4.73 -12.53
C CYS A 392 16.97 4.32 -13.27
N LEU A 393 17.11 3.89 -14.53
CA LEU A 393 16.05 3.24 -15.29
C LEU A 393 16.08 1.72 -15.05
N CYS A 394 15.23 1.26 -14.14
CA CYS A 394 15.12 -0.16 -13.80
C CYS A 394 14.51 -1.02 -14.92
N LYS A 395 15.05 -2.23 -15.08
CA LYS A 395 14.46 -3.32 -15.90
C LYS A 395 13.16 -3.84 -15.28
N GLU A 396 12.39 -4.59 -16.07
CA GLU A 396 11.14 -5.21 -15.63
C GLU A 396 11.27 -5.95 -14.29
N ASN A 397 10.25 -5.82 -13.44
CA ASN A 397 10.15 -6.34 -12.07
C ASN A 397 11.12 -5.75 -11.04
N PHE A 398 12.05 -4.86 -11.42
CA PHE A 398 12.91 -4.12 -10.48
C PHE A 398 12.44 -2.68 -10.28
N PHE A 399 12.58 -2.18 -9.05
CA PHE A 399 12.16 -0.83 -8.65
C PHE A 399 13.01 -0.31 -7.47
N GLY A 400 12.82 0.97 -7.12
CA GLY A 400 13.62 1.67 -6.11
C GLY A 400 14.58 2.68 -6.73
N GLU A 401 15.16 3.55 -5.90
CA GLU A 401 16.04 4.67 -6.32
C GLU A 401 17.26 4.17 -7.10
N TYR A 402 17.77 2.99 -6.72
CA TYR A 402 18.93 2.33 -7.30
C TYR A 402 18.56 0.99 -7.97
N CYS A 403 17.26 0.76 -8.24
CA CYS A 403 16.72 -0.52 -8.68
C CYS A 403 16.97 -1.68 -7.71
N GLU A 404 17.07 -1.37 -6.41
CA GLU A 404 17.48 -2.30 -5.36
C GLU A 404 16.42 -3.33 -4.94
N LYS A 405 15.16 -3.16 -5.36
CA LYS A 405 14.02 -4.02 -4.99
C LYS A 405 13.55 -4.82 -6.20
N CYS A 406 13.16 -6.09 -6.02
CA CYS A 406 12.43 -6.87 -7.04
C CYS A 406 11.06 -7.32 -6.51
N ASN A 407 10.07 -7.36 -7.40
CA ASN A 407 8.79 -8.04 -7.17
C ASN A 407 8.93 -9.57 -7.36
N GLY A 408 9.66 -10.22 -6.45
CA GLY A 408 9.80 -11.67 -6.43
C GLY A 408 8.76 -12.32 -5.53
N THR A 409 7.68 -12.88 -6.10
CA THR A 409 6.76 -13.75 -5.36
C THR A 409 7.49 -15.01 -4.91
N THR A 410 7.97 -15.01 -3.67
CA THR A 410 8.66 -16.16 -3.06
C THR A 410 7.65 -17.02 -2.31
N THR A 411 7.33 -18.19 -2.87
CA THR A 411 6.77 -19.29 -2.08
C THR A 411 7.80 -19.76 -1.05
N TYR A 412 7.35 -19.94 0.19
CA TYR A 412 8.21 -20.28 1.34
C TYR A 412 9.02 -21.57 1.13
N ASN A 413 10.32 -21.55 1.47
CA ASN A 413 10.85 -22.44 2.52
C ASN A 413 12.30 -22.14 2.98
N GLN A 414 12.42 -22.04 4.30
CA GLN A 414 13.55 -22.29 5.24
C GLN A 414 15.02 -22.32 4.77
N GLY A 415 15.88 -21.71 5.61
CA GLY A 415 17.23 -22.21 5.88
C GLY A 415 18.39 -21.23 5.64
N PHE A 416 18.71 -20.40 6.64
CA PHE A 416 20.01 -19.74 6.67
C PHE A 416 21.12 -20.74 7.05
N THR A 417 22.22 -20.76 6.30
CA THR A 417 23.60 -20.77 6.84
C THR A 417 24.64 -20.69 5.72
N ASN A 418 25.36 -19.56 5.61
CA ASN A 418 26.80 -19.53 5.92
C ASN A 418 27.39 -18.12 5.71
N ILE A 419 28.03 -17.60 6.74
CA ILE A 419 28.88 -16.41 6.67
C ILE A 419 30.24 -16.83 6.10
N VAL A 420 30.74 -16.13 5.07
CA VAL A 420 32.09 -16.37 4.52
C VAL A 420 32.91 -15.08 4.58
N GLY A 421 33.78 -14.99 5.59
CA GLY A 421 34.91 -14.05 5.62
C GLY A 421 34.59 -12.61 6.03
N ILE A 422 35.06 -12.21 7.22
CA ILE A 422 35.24 -10.79 7.57
C ILE A 422 36.65 -10.37 7.13
N GLN A 423 36.76 -9.32 6.31
CA GLN A 423 37.99 -8.51 6.23
C GLN A 423 37.68 -7.09 6.68
N ASN A 424 38.44 -6.62 7.67
CA ASN A 424 38.27 -5.32 8.31
C ASN A 424 38.86 -4.19 7.45
N THR A 425 38.07 -3.65 6.52
CA THR A 425 38.17 -2.25 6.06
C THR A 425 36.77 -1.75 5.71
N GLY A 426 36.39 -0.57 6.19
CA GLY A 426 35.00 -0.08 6.15
C GLY A 426 34.52 0.37 4.77
N LEU A 427 34.03 -0.57 3.96
CA LEU A 427 33.30 -0.35 2.70
C LEU A 427 32.04 -1.21 2.70
N GLN A 428 30.92 -0.67 2.20
CA GLN A 428 29.65 -1.40 2.13
C GLN A 428 29.74 -2.56 1.13
N LEU A 429 29.23 -3.73 1.55
CA LEU A 429 29.12 -4.92 0.70
C LEU A 429 27.95 -4.78 -0.28
N VAL A 430 28.26 -4.43 -1.53
CA VAL A 430 27.31 -4.52 -2.66
C VAL A 430 27.43 -5.92 -3.27
N MET A 431 26.37 -6.74 -3.14
CA MET A 431 26.30 -8.05 -3.78
C MET A 431 25.86 -7.87 -5.24
N LYS A 432 26.69 -8.29 -6.21
CA LYS A 432 26.30 -8.37 -7.63
C LYS A 432 25.48 -9.66 -7.89
N PRO A 433 24.32 -9.60 -8.55
CA PRO A 433 23.62 -10.79 -9.03
C PRO A 433 24.42 -11.52 -10.11
N VAL A 434 24.23 -12.84 -10.22
CA VAL A 434 24.75 -13.63 -11.35
C VAL A 434 23.98 -13.30 -12.62
N GLU A 435 24.67 -13.16 -13.75
CA GLU A 435 24.06 -12.82 -15.03
C GLU A 435 23.01 -13.86 -15.48
N GLY A 436 21.89 -13.38 -16.02
CA GLY A 436 20.99 -14.20 -16.85
C GLY A 436 19.76 -14.84 -16.17
N SER A 437 19.44 -14.52 -14.91
CA SER A 437 18.19 -14.98 -14.27
C SER A 437 17.19 -13.85 -14.02
N ALA A 438 16.06 -13.87 -14.74
CA ALA A 438 14.85 -13.14 -14.35
C ALA A 438 14.37 -13.64 -12.97
N CYS A 439 13.79 -12.78 -12.12
CA CYS A 439 13.58 -12.96 -10.66
C CYS A 439 13.03 -14.34 -10.22
N LEU A 440 13.94 -15.32 -10.21
CA LEU A 440 13.80 -16.68 -9.73
C LEU A 440 15.14 -16.99 -9.06
N ALA A 441 15.12 -17.23 -7.76
CA ALA A 441 16.23 -17.91 -7.11
C ALA A 441 16.35 -19.30 -7.76
N GLN A 442 17.34 -19.51 -8.61
CA GLN A 442 17.56 -20.81 -9.26
C GLN A 442 18.04 -21.83 -8.21
N SER A 443 17.09 -22.55 -7.61
CA SER A 443 17.37 -23.71 -6.79
C SER A 443 17.84 -24.88 -7.67
N PHE A 444 19.14 -25.08 -7.78
CA PHE A 444 19.70 -26.32 -8.30
C PHE A 444 19.99 -27.30 -7.16
N VAL A 445 19.36 -28.48 -7.21
CA VAL A 445 19.65 -29.62 -6.34
C VAL A 445 20.26 -30.73 -7.18
N GLY A 446 21.37 -31.31 -6.69
CA GLY A 446 21.85 -32.62 -7.12
C GLY A 446 23.13 -32.59 -7.97
N GLY A 447 24.21 -33.16 -7.42
CA GLY A 447 25.47 -33.37 -8.15
C GLY A 447 26.66 -33.58 -7.23
N ASN A 448 26.99 -34.84 -6.97
CA ASN A 448 28.11 -35.32 -6.15
C ASN A 448 29.33 -34.38 -6.07
N VAL A 449 29.71 -33.99 -4.85
CA VAL A 449 31.00 -33.33 -4.59
C VAL A 449 32.13 -34.35 -4.78
N GLN A 450 32.75 -34.36 -5.95
CA GLN A 450 34.13 -34.81 -6.07
C GLN A 450 35.05 -33.64 -5.72
N THR A 451 35.86 -33.83 -4.68
CA THR A 451 36.88 -32.87 -4.26
C THR A 451 38.02 -32.82 -5.29
N PHE A 452 38.09 -31.74 -6.07
CA PHE A 452 39.28 -31.40 -6.84
C PHE A 452 40.08 -30.32 -6.10
N THR A 453 41.24 -30.69 -5.58
CA THR A 453 42.20 -29.75 -4.99
C THR A 453 42.87 -28.91 -6.08
N SER A 454 42.87 -27.59 -5.94
CA SER A 454 43.50 -26.67 -6.89
C SER A 454 45.02 -26.77 -6.88
N ALA A 455 45.62 -27.03 -8.04
CA ALA A 455 47.06 -26.88 -8.24
C ALA A 455 47.39 -25.45 -8.69
N ALA A 456 48.14 -24.72 -7.87
CA ALA A 456 48.87 -23.51 -8.26
C ALA A 456 50.36 -23.70 -7.93
N GLY A 457 51.22 -23.18 -8.81
CA GLY A 457 52.65 -23.47 -8.83
C GLY A 457 53.49 -22.87 -7.68
N PRO A 458 54.79 -23.21 -7.61
CA PRO A 458 55.54 -23.25 -6.34
C PRO A 458 56.54 -22.10 -6.11
N LEU A 459 57.10 -22.09 -4.89
CA LEU A 459 58.45 -21.67 -4.42
C LEU A 459 58.39 -20.77 -3.15
N PRO A 460 59.45 -20.69 -2.32
CA PRO A 460 59.88 -21.79 -1.44
C PRO A 460 60.26 -21.35 0.00
N ASN A 461 60.18 -22.26 1.00
CA ASN A 461 61.29 -22.60 1.93
C ASN A 461 60.89 -23.43 3.17
N ARG A 462 61.88 -24.19 3.65
CA ARG A 462 62.07 -24.96 4.92
C ARG A 462 61.33 -24.36 6.16
N VAL A 463 60.94 -25.13 7.19
CA VAL A 463 61.73 -26.06 8.05
C VAL A 463 60.87 -27.18 8.69
N HIS A 464 61.54 -28.24 9.18
CA HIS A 464 61.09 -29.48 9.86
C HIS A 464 60.08 -29.41 11.05
N GLY A 465 59.44 -30.57 11.30
CA GLY A 465 58.99 -31.08 12.63
C GLY A 465 57.64 -31.83 12.55
N THR A 466 57.59 -33.18 12.55
CA THR A 466 57.37 -34.07 13.73
C THR A 466 56.18 -33.67 14.62
N GLU A 467 55.26 -34.51 15.09
CA GLU A 467 54.86 -35.92 14.97
C GLU A 467 53.65 -36.06 15.96
N ASP A 468 52.91 -37.16 15.92
CA ASP A 468 52.13 -37.75 17.03
C ASP A 468 50.83 -37.17 17.66
N THR A 469 49.79 -38.00 17.47
CA THR A 469 48.77 -38.50 18.43
C THR A 469 47.40 -37.80 18.61
N PRO A 470 46.29 -38.59 18.60
CA PRO A 470 44.95 -38.13 18.93
C PRO A 470 44.59 -38.41 20.40
N VAL A 471 43.67 -37.62 20.98
CA VAL A 471 43.02 -37.93 22.26
C VAL A 471 41.50 -37.84 22.13
N SER A 472 40.84 -38.88 22.62
CA SER A 472 39.40 -39.06 22.67
C SER A 472 38.75 -38.28 23.83
N GLY A 473 37.45 -37.99 23.72
CA GLY A 473 36.71 -37.31 24.79
C GLY A 473 35.23 -37.12 24.50
N SER A 474 34.45 -38.20 24.56
CA SER A 474 33.01 -38.09 24.80
C SER A 474 32.74 -37.81 26.30
N PRO A 475 31.62 -37.18 26.62
CA PRO A 475 30.60 -37.98 27.30
C PRO A 475 29.15 -37.73 26.82
N SER A 476 28.34 -38.78 26.98
CA SER A 476 26.86 -38.76 27.08
C SER A 476 26.42 -38.27 28.47
N LEU A 477 25.16 -38.04 28.91
CA LEU A 477 23.75 -38.22 28.50
C LEU A 477 23.00 -36.93 28.98
N SER A 478 21.71 -36.62 28.76
CA SER A 478 20.53 -37.17 28.01
C SER A 478 19.48 -36.04 27.89
N GLY A 479 18.37 -36.24 27.14
CA GLY A 479 17.22 -35.33 27.25
C GLY A 479 16.18 -35.37 26.11
N LEU A 480 15.26 -36.35 26.19
CA LEU A 480 13.88 -36.32 25.63
C LEU A 480 13.66 -35.96 24.15
N TRP A 481 13.32 -37.00 23.37
CA TRP A 481 12.63 -36.89 22.08
C TRP A 481 11.13 -36.63 22.27
N GLY A 482 10.51 -35.93 21.31
CA GLY A 482 9.06 -35.78 21.23
C GLY A 482 8.62 -35.27 19.86
N GLY A 483 8.39 -36.18 18.91
CA GLY A 483 7.99 -35.86 17.54
C GLY A 483 6.82 -36.71 17.02
N PHE A 484 5.85 -36.02 16.40
CA PHE A 484 4.93 -36.47 15.33
C PHE A 484 4.36 -37.91 15.32
N GLN A 485 3.04 -38.01 15.52
CA GLN A 485 2.12 -38.96 14.87
C GLN A 485 0.84 -38.20 14.47
N PHE A 486 0.41 -38.14 13.20
CA PHE A 486 -0.24 -39.15 12.34
C PHE A 486 -1.79 -39.18 12.39
N VAL A 487 -2.38 -38.34 11.53
CA VAL A 487 -3.52 -38.53 10.59
C VAL A 487 -4.44 -39.79 10.71
N CYS A 488 -5.75 -39.53 10.54
CA CYS A 488 -6.87 -40.40 10.13
C CYS A 488 -7.50 -41.40 11.12
N LEU A 489 -8.80 -41.19 11.38
CA LEU A 489 -9.83 -42.25 11.36
C LEU A 489 -11.22 -41.69 11.02
N LEU A 490 -12.11 -42.56 10.52
CA LEU A 490 -13.23 -42.24 9.64
C LEU A 490 -14.61 -42.14 10.33
N ALA A 491 -15.53 -41.55 9.57
CA ALA A 491 -16.98 -41.52 9.76
C ALA A 491 -17.62 -42.85 10.21
N ALA A 492 -18.50 -42.77 11.22
CA ALA A 492 -19.64 -43.67 11.41
C ALA A 492 -20.65 -43.06 12.42
N SER A 493 -21.80 -42.57 11.94
CA SER A 493 -23.03 -42.33 12.73
C SER A 493 -24.23 -42.01 11.83
N VAL A 494 -24.54 -42.93 10.91
CA VAL A 494 -25.86 -43.05 10.28
C VAL A 494 -26.29 -44.50 10.51
N VAL A 495 -27.59 -44.70 10.82
CA VAL A 495 -28.19 -45.97 11.28
C VAL A 495 -27.78 -46.36 12.71
N ILE A 496 -28.63 -46.02 13.68
CA ILE A 496 -29.32 -46.94 14.60
C ILE A 496 -30.44 -46.14 15.30
N MET A 497 -31.68 -46.39 14.89
CA MET A 497 -32.82 -46.54 15.80
C MET A 497 -33.72 -47.63 15.19
N ALA A 498 -34.13 -48.56 16.04
CA ALA A 498 -35.09 -49.63 15.74
C ALA A 498 -36.45 -49.29 16.38
#